data_AF-A0A2V4VAB7-F1
#
_entry.id   AF-A0A2V4VAB7-F1
#
_cell.length_a   1.000
_cell.length_b   1.000
_cell.length_c   1.000
_cell.angle_alpha   90.00
_cell.angle_beta   90.00
_cell.angle_gamma   90.00
#
_symmetry.space_group_name_H-M   'P 1'
#
loop_
_entity.id
_entity.type
_entity.pdbx_description
1 polymer ?
#
loop_
_entity_poly.entity_id
_entity_poly.type
_entity_poly.pdbx_seq_one_letter_code
_entity_poly.pdbx_strand_id
1 'polypeptide(L)'
;MWTDHYVNEDLSMSVSANRDHRVRLFLQRQNTDPTAIEFIFDELVQLFVNPSPENYDSIIYGATFFHRDGLFYWANDSEWNPDEPYKFSNINWICSKKVKWREVSDWTGKTLRYGPRDDLK
;
A
#
# COMPACT_ATOMS: atom_id res chain seq x y z
N MET A 1 -4.24 -2.67 6.10
CA MET A 1 -3.03 -3.27 6.69
C MET A 1 -3.48 -4.46 7.53
N TRP A 2 -2.72 -5.54 7.55
CA TRP A 2 -3.00 -6.69 8.42
C TRP A 2 -1.69 -7.34 8.88
N THR A 3 -1.78 -8.16 9.91
CA THR A 3 -0.73 -9.04 10.42
C THR A 3 -1.25 -10.47 10.45
N ASP A 4 -0.39 -11.45 10.77
CA ASP A 4 -0.76 -12.85 10.97
C ASP A 4 -1.05 -13.16 12.46
N HIS A 5 -1.13 -12.12 13.31
CA HIS A 5 -1.38 -12.28 14.74
C HIS A 5 -2.86 -12.55 15.01
N TYR A 6 -3.12 -13.40 15.99
CA TYR A 6 -4.46 -13.71 16.48
C TYR A 6 -4.39 -14.04 17.98
N VAL A 7 -5.55 -14.06 18.64
CA VAL A 7 -5.67 -14.43 20.06
C VAL A 7 -6.07 -15.90 20.14
N ASN A 8 -5.30 -16.70 20.87
CA ASN A 8 -5.61 -18.10 21.13
C ASN A 8 -6.77 -18.24 22.13
N GLU A 9 -7.32 -19.45 22.26
CA GLU A 9 -8.40 -19.75 23.22
C GLU A 9 -8.00 -19.49 24.68
N ASP A 10 -6.71 -19.62 25.01
CA ASP A 10 -6.13 -19.33 26.33
C ASP A 10 -5.85 -17.84 26.56
N LEU A 11 -6.34 -16.96 25.67
CA LEU A 11 -6.15 -15.52 25.65
C LEU A 11 -4.69 -15.08 25.41
N SER A 12 -3.79 -16.00 25.05
CA SER A 12 -2.43 -15.65 24.64
C SER A 12 -2.42 -15.05 23.24
N MET A 13 -1.49 -14.12 23.00
CA MET A 13 -1.22 -13.57 21.67
C MET A 13 -0.35 -14.56 20.89
N SER A 14 -0.77 -14.93 19.67
CA SER A 14 0.11 -15.62 18.73
C SER A 14 1.15 -14.64 18.18
N VAL A 15 2.33 -15.15 17.85
CA VAL A 15 3.43 -14.36 17.26
C VAL A 15 3.88 -15.05 15.98
N SER A 16 4.00 -14.30 14.89
CA SER A 16 4.49 -14.85 13.63
C SER A 16 6.00 -15.12 13.68
N ALA A 17 6.43 -16.20 13.04
CA ALA A 17 7.86 -16.53 12.88
C ALA A 17 8.59 -15.57 11.93
N ASN A 18 7.85 -14.88 11.06
CA ASN A 18 8.38 -13.93 10.08
C ASN A 18 7.78 -12.54 10.29
N ARG A 19 8.40 -11.54 9.65
CA ARG A 19 7.81 -10.20 9.57
C ARG A 19 6.51 -10.27 8.78
N ASP A 20 5.39 -10.12 9.46
CA ASP A 20 4.06 -10.48 8.95
C ASP A 20 3.17 -9.28 8.63
N HIS A 21 3.70 -8.08 8.81
CA HIS A 21 2.98 -6.84 8.53
C HIS A 21 2.85 -6.68 7.03
N ARG A 22 1.61 -6.54 6.55
CA ARG A 22 1.29 -6.40 5.13
C ARG A 22 0.39 -5.21 4.87
N VAL A 23 0.64 -4.56 3.75
CA VAL A 23 -0.18 -3.43 3.25
C VAL A 23 -0.65 -3.76 1.85
N ARG A 24 -1.97 -3.63 1.65
CA ARG A 24 -2.60 -3.61 0.33
C ARG A 24 -2.81 -2.15 -0.05
N LEU A 25 -2.25 -1.75 -1.18
CA LEU A 25 -2.44 -0.43 -1.77
C LEU A 25 -3.19 -0.61 -3.09
N PHE A 26 -4.27 0.14 -3.26
CA PHE A 26 -5.07 0.17 -4.47
C PHE A 26 -4.93 1.54 -5.12
N LEU A 27 -4.51 1.57 -6.39
CA LEU A 27 -4.32 2.80 -7.15
C LEU A 27 -5.26 2.79 -8.34
N GLN A 28 -6.03 3.88 -8.48
CA GLN A 28 -6.87 4.13 -9.64
C GLN A 28 -6.29 5.30 -10.43
N ARG A 29 -6.32 5.21 -11.75
CA ARG A 29 -5.92 6.31 -12.63
C ARG A 29 -7.10 6.80 -13.46
N GLN A 30 -7.07 8.08 -13.79
CA GLN A 30 -7.98 8.70 -14.75
C GLN A 30 -7.55 8.38 -16.19
N ASN A 31 -7.27 7.10 -16.47
CA ASN A 31 -6.84 6.61 -17.79
C ASN A 31 -7.27 5.14 -17.97
N THR A 32 -7.30 4.67 -19.21
CA THR A 32 -7.58 3.28 -19.56
C THR A 32 -6.28 2.48 -19.69
N ASP A 33 -6.36 1.17 -19.45
CA ASP A 33 -5.32 0.16 -19.73
C ASP A 33 -3.92 0.39 -19.07
N PRO A 34 -3.71 -0.05 -17.82
CA PRO A 34 -4.72 -0.44 -16.84
C PRO A 34 -5.39 0.79 -16.21
N THR A 35 -6.66 0.68 -15.78
CA THR A 35 -7.35 1.74 -15.02
C THR A 35 -7.09 1.62 -13.52
N ALA A 36 -6.79 0.41 -13.03
CA ALA A 36 -6.45 0.21 -11.63
C ALA A 36 -5.43 -0.89 -11.44
N ILE A 37 -4.58 -0.73 -10.42
CA ILE A 37 -3.58 -1.71 -10.00
C ILE A 37 -3.65 -1.92 -8.49
N GLU A 38 -3.34 -3.14 -8.06
CA GLU A 38 -3.18 -3.51 -6.67
C GLU A 38 -1.70 -3.83 -6.41
N PHE A 39 -1.17 -3.27 -5.33
CA PHE A 39 0.10 -3.69 -4.72
C PHE A 39 -0.17 -4.39 -3.39
N ILE A 40 0.59 -5.45 -3.13
CA ILE A 40 0.72 -6.07 -1.81
C ILE A 40 2.19 -5.95 -1.40
N PHE A 41 2.43 -5.12 -0.40
CA PHE A 41 3.71 -4.99 0.28
C PHE A 41 3.74 -5.98 1.44
N ASP A 42 4.68 -6.91 1.42
CA ASP A 42 4.87 -7.97 2.40
C ASP A 42 6.23 -7.81 3.11
N GLU A 43 6.32 -8.31 4.33
CA GLU A 43 7.42 -8.02 5.25
C GLU A 43 7.68 -6.50 5.38
N LEU A 44 6.60 -5.74 5.64
CA LEU A 44 6.59 -4.27 5.66
C LEU A 44 7.62 -3.71 6.65
N VAL A 45 8.57 -2.93 6.14
CA VAL A 45 9.63 -2.28 6.93
C VAL A 45 9.14 -1.02 7.62
N GLN A 46 8.48 -0.15 6.87
CA GLN A 46 7.94 1.09 7.39
C GLN A 46 6.80 1.56 6.49
N LEU A 47 5.83 2.22 7.10
CA LEU A 47 4.71 2.88 6.45
C LEU A 47 4.59 4.27 7.08
N PHE A 48 4.51 5.28 6.24
CA PHE A 48 4.19 6.64 6.68
C PHE A 48 3.00 7.15 5.86
N VAL A 49 1.96 7.57 6.57
CA VAL A 49 0.73 8.09 5.98
C VAL A 49 0.43 9.44 6.60
N ASN A 50 0.38 10.46 5.75
CA ASN A 50 -0.15 11.78 6.03
C ASN A 50 -1.43 11.97 5.19
N PRO A 51 -2.62 11.72 5.77
CA PRO A 51 -3.88 11.84 5.05
C PRO A 51 -4.11 13.25 4.51
N SER A 52 -4.78 13.37 3.36
CA SER A 52 -5.29 14.66 2.90
C SER A 52 -6.21 15.28 3.97
N PRO A 53 -6.21 16.62 4.12
CA PRO A 53 -7.19 17.30 4.96
C PRO A 53 -8.64 17.01 4.54
N GLU A 54 -9.58 17.26 5.45
CA GLU A 54 -11.01 17.19 5.13
C GLU A 54 -11.35 18.12 3.94
N ASN A 55 -12.24 17.65 3.06
CA ASN A 55 -12.66 18.37 1.84
C ASN A 55 -11.54 18.65 0.82
N TYR A 56 -10.41 17.95 0.92
CA TYR A 56 -9.34 17.99 -0.07
C TYR A 56 -9.32 16.68 -0.87
N ASP A 57 -8.86 16.73 -2.12
CA ASP A 57 -8.66 15.51 -2.89
C ASP A 57 -7.40 14.74 -2.42
N SER A 58 -7.33 13.45 -2.75
CA SER A 58 -6.13 12.62 -2.51
C SER A 58 -5.46 12.27 -3.83
N ILE A 59 -5.43 13.21 -4.78
CA ILE A 59 -4.84 12.99 -6.11
C ILE A 59 -3.32 12.80 -5.96
N ILE A 60 -2.80 11.79 -6.66
CA ILE A 60 -1.38 11.51 -6.78
C ILE A 60 -0.92 12.04 -8.14
N TYR A 61 -0.19 13.15 -8.14
CA TYR A 61 0.31 13.79 -9.38
C TYR A 61 1.53 13.07 -9.97
N GLY A 62 2.34 12.47 -9.12
CA GLY A 62 3.52 11.69 -9.47
C GLY A 62 3.78 10.64 -8.41
N ALA A 63 4.48 9.58 -8.76
CA ALA A 63 4.88 8.56 -7.80
C ALA A 63 6.26 8.03 -8.15
N THR A 64 6.99 7.61 -7.14
CA THR A 64 8.25 6.88 -7.29
C THR A 64 8.07 5.45 -6.81
N PHE A 65 8.68 4.51 -7.52
CA PHE A 65 8.75 3.10 -7.12
C PHE A 65 10.11 2.54 -7.50
N PHE A 66 10.90 2.11 -6.52
CA PHE A 66 12.25 1.63 -6.76
C PHE A 66 12.70 0.60 -5.73
N HIS A 67 13.79 -0.10 -6.05
CA HIS A 67 14.42 -1.08 -5.19
C HIS A 67 15.83 -0.61 -4.82
N ARG A 68 16.16 -0.56 -3.53
CA ARG A 68 17.46 -0.13 -2.99
C ARG A 68 17.78 -0.93 -1.73
N ASP A 69 19.00 -1.44 -1.62
CA ASP A 69 19.50 -2.17 -0.45
C ASP A 69 18.61 -3.33 0.02
N GLY A 70 18.01 -4.05 -0.94
CA GLY A 70 17.12 -5.18 -0.66
C GLY A 70 15.70 -4.78 -0.23
N LEU A 71 15.33 -3.51 -0.38
CA LEU A 71 14.04 -2.96 0.01
C LEU A 71 13.34 -2.30 -1.18
N PHE A 72 12.05 -2.55 -1.30
CA PHE A 72 11.15 -1.86 -2.21
C PHE A 72 10.56 -0.64 -1.53
N TYR A 73 10.61 0.48 -2.24
CA TYR A 73 10.04 1.75 -1.82
C TYR A 73 8.96 2.19 -2.80
N TRP A 74 7.87 2.72 -2.27
CA TRP A 74 6.84 3.44 -3.02
C TRP A 74 6.57 4.76 -2.32
N ALA A 75 6.43 5.86 -3.05
CA ALA A 75 5.91 7.11 -2.51
C ALA A 75 5.03 7.83 -3.52
N ASN A 76 4.08 8.62 -3.03
CA ASN A 76 3.15 9.43 -3.85
C ASN A 76 3.74 10.76 -4.34
N ASP A 77 5.06 10.79 -4.52
CA ASP A 77 5.82 11.92 -5.04
C ASP A 77 6.95 11.37 -5.93
N SER A 78 7.18 11.97 -7.09
CA SER A 78 8.16 11.50 -8.09
C SER A 78 9.61 11.78 -7.72
N GLU A 79 9.86 12.76 -6.84
CA GLU A 79 11.18 13.21 -6.42
C GLU A 79 11.57 12.69 -5.02
N TRP A 80 10.65 11.99 -4.35
CA TRP A 80 10.89 11.47 -3.01
C TRP A 80 12.05 10.46 -2.95
N ASN A 81 12.86 10.60 -1.90
CA ASN A 81 14.01 9.75 -1.61
C ASN A 81 14.13 9.54 -0.09
N PRO A 82 14.33 8.30 0.39
CA PRO A 82 14.41 7.96 1.82
C PRO A 82 15.64 8.54 2.55
N ASP A 83 16.61 9.07 1.80
CA ASP A 83 17.83 9.66 2.36
C ASP A 83 17.74 11.19 2.51
N GLU A 84 16.71 11.82 1.94
CA GLU A 84 16.50 13.26 2.03
C GLU A 84 15.92 13.65 3.40
N PRO A 85 16.28 14.83 3.95
CA PRO A 85 15.84 15.27 5.28
C PRO A 85 14.32 15.46 5.35
N TYR A 86 13.66 15.71 4.22
CA TYR A 86 12.22 15.96 4.12
C TYR A 86 11.40 14.70 3.80
N LYS A 87 11.95 13.49 3.95
CA LYS A 87 11.23 12.24 3.66
C LYS A 87 9.92 12.02 4.43
N PHE A 88 9.69 12.78 5.49
CA PHE A 88 8.47 12.75 6.30
C PHE A 88 7.53 13.95 6.08
N SER A 89 7.88 14.91 5.21
CA SER A 89 7.00 16.06 4.95
C SER A 89 5.94 15.71 3.92
N ASN A 90 4.68 15.66 4.33
CA ASN A 90 3.48 15.62 3.47
C ASN A 90 3.42 14.53 2.38
N ILE A 91 4.29 13.52 2.43
CA ILE A 91 4.39 12.47 1.41
C ILE A 91 4.03 11.14 2.07
N ASN A 92 3.14 10.39 1.44
CA ASN A 92 2.81 9.02 1.81
C ASN A 92 3.83 8.07 1.19
N TRP A 93 4.43 7.20 1.99
CA TRP A 93 5.40 6.24 1.48
C TRP A 93 5.38 4.90 2.22
N ILE A 94 5.81 3.87 1.51
CA ILE A 94 5.82 2.47 1.94
C ILE A 94 7.20 1.88 1.65
N CYS A 95 7.78 1.19 2.63
CA CYS A 95 9.00 0.41 2.48
C CYS A 95 8.74 -1.04 2.90
N SER A 96 9.19 -2.01 2.09
CA SER A 96 8.98 -3.45 2.35
C SER A 96 10.09 -4.30 1.74
N LYS A 97 10.24 -5.55 2.19
CA LYS A 97 11.20 -6.48 1.55
C LYS A 97 10.63 -7.18 0.32
N LYS A 98 9.31 -7.32 0.22
CA LYS A 98 8.64 -8.07 -0.85
C LYS A 98 7.45 -7.29 -1.37
N VAL A 99 7.31 -7.24 -2.69
CA VAL A 99 6.15 -6.65 -3.35
C VAL A 99 5.63 -7.60 -4.42
N LYS A 100 4.32 -7.75 -4.48
CA LYS A 100 3.62 -8.31 -5.64
C LYS A 100 2.57 -7.31 -6.10
N TRP A 101 2.29 -7.31 -7.39
CA TRP A 101 1.26 -6.45 -7.98
C TRP A 101 0.45 -7.20 -9.02
N ARG A 102 -0.75 -6.71 -9.30
CA ARG A 102 -1.57 -7.15 -10.42
C ARG A 102 -2.44 -6.02 -10.94
N GLU A 103 -2.81 -6.11 -12.21
CA GLU A 103 -3.90 -5.32 -12.75
C GLU A 103 -5.24 -5.74 -12.14
N VAL A 104 -6.08 -4.75 -11.86
CA VAL A 104 -7.43 -4.92 -11.31
C VAL A 104 -8.40 -3.90 -11.93
N SER A 105 -8.26 -3.62 -13.24
CA SER A 105 -9.12 -2.66 -13.96
C SER A 105 -10.62 -2.97 -13.79
N ASP A 106 -10.99 -4.25 -13.69
CA ASP A 106 -12.37 -4.72 -13.46
C ASP A 106 -12.96 -4.40 -12.07
N TRP A 107 -12.16 -3.82 -11.17
CA TRP A 107 -12.60 -3.33 -9.86
C TRP A 107 -13.13 -1.90 -9.92
N THR A 108 -12.93 -1.21 -11.04
CA THR A 108 -13.55 0.11 -11.28
C THR A 108 -15.06 -0.04 -11.56
N GLY A 109 -15.87 0.95 -11.16
CA GLY A 109 -17.33 0.84 -11.30
C GLY A 109 -18.13 1.86 -10.48
N LYS A 110 -19.46 1.65 -10.41
CA LYS A 110 -20.46 2.62 -9.90
C LYS A 110 -20.38 2.96 -8.41
N THR A 111 -19.60 2.23 -7.63
CA THR A 111 -19.51 2.38 -6.16
C THR A 111 -18.07 2.17 -5.71
N LEU A 112 -17.69 2.86 -4.64
CA LEU A 112 -16.40 2.70 -3.96
C LEU A 112 -16.21 1.22 -3.56
N ARG A 113 -15.09 0.61 -3.97
CA ARG A 113 -14.79 -0.81 -3.71
C ARG A 113 -13.47 -0.96 -2.97
N TYR A 114 -13.51 -1.71 -1.88
CA TYR A 114 -12.35 -2.04 -1.05
C TYR A 114 -12.07 -3.55 -1.08
N GLY A 115 -11.65 -4.10 -2.22
CA GLY A 115 -11.21 -5.50 -2.30
C GLY A 115 -11.73 -6.31 -3.48
N PRO A 116 -11.38 -7.61 -3.54
CA PRO A 116 -11.83 -8.53 -4.58
C PRO A 116 -13.36 -8.71 -4.59
N ARG A 117 -13.87 -9.19 -5.72
CA ARG A 117 -15.29 -9.57 -5.90
C ARG A 117 -15.59 -10.83 -5.08
N ASP A 118 -16.08 -10.66 -3.86
CA ASP A 118 -16.57 -11.77 -3.03
C ASP A 118 -17.91 -12.36 -3.54
N ASP A 119 -18.50 -11.74 -4.58
CA ASP A 119 -19.75 -12.15 -5.25
C ASP A 119 -19.56 -13.16 -6.41
N LEU A 120 -18.33 -13.59 -6.68
CA LEU A 120 -18.05 -14.71 -7.59
C LEU A 120 -17.82 -15.99 -6.76
N LYS A 121 -18.93 -16.63 -6.35
CA LYS A 121 -18.95 -18.03 -5.90
C LYS A 121 -19.49 -18.93 -7.00
#